data_AF-A0A2V7U3J0-F1
#
_entry.id   AF-A0A2V7U3J0-F1
#
_cell.length_a   1.000
_cell.length_b   1.000
_cell.length_c   1.000
_cell.angle_alpha   90.00
_cell.angle_beta   90.00
_cell.angle_gamma   90.00
#
_symmetry.space_group_name_H-M   'P 1'
#
loop_
_entity.id
_entity.type
_entity.pdbx_description
1 polymer ?
#
loop_
_entity_poly.entity_id
_entity_poly.type
_entity_poly.pdbx_seq_one_letter_code
_entity_poly.pdbx_strand_id
1 'polypeptide(L)'
;MEDVDIRFEPQGSRMTAKVAADGAPVAAITIGDYSWSPVSHLYQSFMRDGDKSYLANITMEGEQSEHEEETGHVRLHEHPFNKDLVVSEVYDVPFREIWMRNGAQTFQPLIQLETA
;
A
#
# COMPACT_ATOMS: atom_id res chain seq x y z
N MET A 1 -1.78 18.98 26.60
CA MET A 1 -2.06 18.45 25.26
C MET A 1 -1.74 19.60 24.34
N GLU A 2 -0.72 19.47 23.51
CA GLU A 2 -0.34 20.53 22.55
C GLU A 2 -1.43 20.62 21.48
N ASP A 3 -1.70 21.84 21.01
CA ASP A 3 -2.69 22.06 19.97
C ASP A 3 -2.09 21.64 18.62
N VAL A 4 -2.72 20.64 18.00
CA VAL A 4 -2.32 20.13 16.69
C VAL A 4 -3.21 20.78 15.63
N ASP A 5 -2.58 21.46 14.67
CA ASP A 5 -3.22 22.04 13.50
C ASP A 5 -2.98 21.14 12.28
N ILE A 6 -4.03 20.88 11.51
CA ILE A 6 -3.97 20.09 10.27
C ILE A 6 -4.59 20.92 9.16
N ARG A 7 -3.79 21.21 8.13
CA ARG A 7 -4.24 21.94 6.95
C ARG A 7 -4.18 21.07 5.71
N PHE A 8 -5.25 21.10 4.94
CA PHE A 8 -5.36 20.39 3.66
C PHE A 8 -5.12 21.37 2.51
N GLU A 9 -4.15 21.06 1.66
CA GLU A 9 -3.78 21.85 0.49
C GLU A 9 -4.04 21.02 -0.79
N PRO A 10 -5.18 21.23 -1.45
CA PRO A 10 -5.50 20.58 -2.73
C PRO A 10 -4.58 21.10 -3.85
N GLN A 11 -4.08 20.20 -4.69
CA GLN A 11 -3.17 20.49 -5.81
C GLN A 11 -3.53 19.59 -7.00
N GLY A 12 -4.53 19.98 -7.78
CA GLY A 12 -5.03 19.16 -8.88
C GLY A 12 -5.57 17.82 -8.37
N SER A 13 -5.01 16.71 -8.87
CA SER A 13 -5.32 15.34 -8.45
C SER A 13 -4.57 14.88 -7.19
N ARG A 14 -4.07 15.83 -6.39
CA ARG A 14 -3.29 15.54 -5.17
C ARG A 14 -3.80 16.37 -4.00
N MET A 15 -3.60 15.85 -2.80
CA MET A 15 -3.91 16.53 -1.54
C MET A 15 -2.69 16.45 -0.64
N THR A 16 -2.26 17.58 -0.09
CA THR A 16 -1.23 17.57 0.96
C THR A 16 -1.84 17.95 2.30
N ALA A 17 -1.76 17.04 3.28
CA ALA A 17 -2.05 17.33 4.67
C ALA A 17 -0.77 17.81 5.37
N LYS A 18 -0.74 19.06 5.83
CA LYS A 18 0.34 19.63 6.64
C LYS A 18 -0.06 19.63 8.10
N VAL A 19 0.75 19.00 8.93
CA VAL A 19 0.54 18.87 10.37
C VAL A 19 1.54 19.76 11.09
N ALA A 20 1.04 20.59 11.99
CA ALA A 20 1.85 21.43 12.87
C ALA A 20 1.39 21.31 14.31
N ALA A 21 2.31 21.49 15.26
CA ALA A 21 2.02 21.59 16.68
C ALA A 21 2.75 22.82 17.23
N ASP A 22 2.06 23.64 18.02
CA ASP A 22 2.57 24.91 18.54
C ASP A 22 3.22 25.81 17.46
N GLY A 23 2.69 25.75 16.25
CA GLY A 23 3.19 26.50 15.08
C GLY A 23 4.44 25.91 14.40
N ALA A 24 5.04 24.84 14.95
CA ALA A 24 6.15 24.13 14.33
C ALA A 24 5.65 22.97 13.45
N PRO A 25 6.24 22.74 12.26
CA PRO A 25 5.84 21.64 11.40
C PRO A 25 6.25 20.29 12.02
N VAL A 26 5.33 19.32 11.96
CA VAL A 26 5.55 17.94 12.43
C VAL A 26 5.72 17.00 11.25
N ALA A 27 4.77 17.06 10.30
CA ALA A 27 4.75 16.20 9.12
C ALA A 27 4.01 16.87 7.96
N ALA A 28 4.32 16.45 6.74
CA ALA A 28 3.51 16.70 5.55
C ALA A 28 3.28 15.38 4.83
N ILE A 29 2.03 15.07 4.51
CA ILE A 29 1.64 13.85 3.78
C ILE A 29 0.95 14.27 2.50
N THR A 30 1.46 13.85 1.35
CA THR A 30 0.84 14.07 0.04
C THR A 30 0.29 12.77 -0.49
N ILE A 31 -1.02 12.73 -0.73
CA ILE A 31 -1.73 11.63 -1.40
C ILE A 31 -2.19 12.09 -2.79
N GLY A 32 -2.26 11.18 -3.74
CA GLY A 32 -2.76 11.35 -5.09
C GLY A 32 -4.09 10.63 -5.36
N ASP A 33 -4.68 10.95 -6.51
CA ASP A 33 -5.85 10.25 -7.04
C ASP A 33 -5.53 8.78 -7.35
N TYR A 34 -6.58 7.96 -7.32
CA TYR A 34 -6.56 6.56 -7.70
C TYR A 34 -7.35 6.36 -9.00
N SER A 35 -6.98 5.32 -9.75
CA SER A 35 -7.74 4.87 -10.91
C SER A 35 -8.00 3.38 -10.85
N TRP A 36 -9.18 2.97 -11.30
CA TRP A 36 -9.59 1.57 -11.35
C TRP A 36 -9.39 1.01 -12.75
N SER A 37 -8.79 -0.18 -12.84
CA SER A 37 -8.64 -0.93 -14.08
C SER A 37 -9.09 -2.37 -13.89
N PRO A 38 -9.77 -2.99 -14.87
CA PRO A 38 -10.10 -4.41 -14.80
C PRO A 38 -8.81 -5.23 -14.90
N VAL A 39 -8.68 -6.23 -14.04
CA VAL A 39 -7.54 -7.15 -14.00
C VAL A 39 -8.00 -8.60 -13.86
N SER A 40 -7.15 -9.52 -14.29
CA SER A 40 -7.28 -10.97 -14.07
C SER A 40 -5.89 -11.51 -13.74
N HIS A 41 -5.64 -11.73 -12.44
CA HIS A 41 -4.35 -12.19 -11.93
C HIS A 41 -4.35 -13.69 -11.77
N LEU A 42 -3.32 -14.34 -12.31
CA LEU A 42 -3.02 -15.73 -12.03
C LEU A 42 -1.96 -15.81 -10.93
N TYR A 43 -2.35 -16.36 -9.79
CA TYR A 43 -1.45 -16.75 -8.72
C TYR A 43 -1.26 -18.26 -8.73
N GLN A 44 -0.04 -18.69 -8.38
CA GLN A 44 0.32 -20.10 -8.30
C GLN A 44 0.80 -20.39 -6.88
N SER A 45 0.10 -21.29 -6.20
CA SER A 45 0.50 -21.79 -4.89
C SER A 45 1.14 -23.15 -5.04
N PHE A 46 2.38 -23.28 -4.57
CA PHE A 46 3.12 -24.53 -4.54
C PHE A 46 3.15 -25.06 -3.11
N MET A 47 2.77 -26.32 -2.91
CA MET A 47 2.81 -26.95 -1.59
C MET A 47 3.38 -28.36 -1.64
N ARG A 48 3.82 -28.84 -0.47
CA ARG A 48 4.26 -30.22 -0.27
C ARG A 48 3.46 -30.87 0.84
N ASP A 49 3.13 -32.15 0.65
CA ASP A 49 2.58 -33.03 1.68
C ASP A 49 3.33 -34.38 1.59
N GLY A 50 4.21 -34.64 2.57
CA GLY A 50 5.18 -35.73 2.51
C GLY A 50 6.07 -35.65 1.25
N ASP A 51 6.15 -36.77 0.54
CA ASP A 51 6.92 -36.90 -0.70
C ASP A 51 6.20 -36.33 -1.94
N LYS A 52 4.96 -35.84 -1.79
CA LYS A 52 4.16 -35.32 -2.90
C LYS A 52 4.25 -33.80 -2.98
N SER A 53 4.37 -33.30 -4.20
CA SER A 53 4.34 -31.87 -4.53
C SER A 53 3.05 -31.53 -5.24
N TYR A 54 2.51 -30.34 -5.00
CA TYR A 54 1.25 -29.91 -5.60
C TYR A 54 1.28 -28.45 -6.06
N LEU A 55 0.43 -28.14 -7.03
CA LEU A 55 0.14 -26.82 -7.56
C LEU A 55 -1.36 -26.56 -7.46
N ALA A 56 -1.74 -25.39 -6.94
CA ALA A 56 -3.07 -24.83 -7.10
C ALA A 56 -2.98 -23.50 -7.84
N ASN A 57 -3.71 -23.38 -8.95
CA ASN A 57 -3.90 -22.10 -9.64
C ASN A 57 -5.04 -21.34 -8.95
N ILE A 58 -4.80 -20.07 -8.66
CA ILE A 58 -5.78 -19.16 -8.08
C ILE A 58 -5.94 -18.00 -9.05
N THR A 59 -7.15 -17.76 -9.52
CA THR A 59 -7.45 -16.59 -10.34
C THR A 59 -8.13 -15.55 -9.46
N MET A 60 -7.62 -14.31 -9.47
CA MET A 60 -8.27 -13.16 -8.84
C MET A 60 -8.61 -12.13 -9.91
N GLU A 61 -9.90 -11.90 -10.11
CA GLU A 61 -10.42 -11.02 -11.16
C GLU A 61 -11.25 -9.92 -10.52
N GLY A 62 -11.20 -8.71 -11.06
CA GLY A 62 -11.96 -7.58 -10.52
C GLY A 62 -11.44 -6.25 -11.03
N GLU A 63 -11.94 -5.16 -10.44
CA GLU A 63 -11.34 -3.84 -10.63
C GLU A 63 -10.23 -3.65 -9.59
N GLN A 64 -9.01 -3.37 -10.04
CA GLN A 64 -7.87 -3.05 -9.17
C GLN A 64 -7.49 -1.58 -9.29
N SER A 65 -7.03 -1.02 -8.17
CA SER A 65 -6.25 0.20 -8.13
C SER A 65 -4.94 -0.05 -7.41
N GLU A 66 -3.83 0.33 -8.03
CA GLU A 66 -2.53 0.52 -7.37
C GLU A 66 -2.51 1.96 -6.90
N HIS A 67 -3.10 2.20 -5.72
CA HIS A 67 -3.17 3.52 -5.11
C HIS A 67 -1.80 3.86 -4.54
N GLU A 68 -1.34 5.06 -4.87
CA GLU A 68 -0.05 5.57 -4.39
C GLU A 68 1.13 4.67 -4.76
N GLU A 69 1.14 4.15 -5.99
CA GLU A 69 2.24 3.39 -6.58
C GLU A 69 3.50 4.28 -6.69
N GLU A 70 4.12 4.55 -5.55
CA GLU A 70 5.22 5.49 -5.34
C GLU A 70 4.93 6.96 -5.67
N THR A 71 3.67 7.30 -5.92
CA THR A 71 3.29 8.67 -6.26
C THR A 71 3.04 9.53 -5.03
N GLY A 72 2.75 8.93 -3.88
CA GLY A 72 2.56 9.60 -2.61
C GLY A 72 3.86 9.93 -1.88
N HIS A 73 3.78 10.81 -0.88
CA HIS A 73 4.97 11.27 -0.18
C HIS A 73 4.69 11.57 1.30
N VAL A 74 5.66 11.26 2.17
CA VAL A 74 5.71 11.75 3.55
C VAL A 74 6.99 12.53 3.78
N ARG A 75 6.88 13.65 4.46
CA ARG A 75 8.01 14.37 5.00
C ARG A 75 7.82 14.56 6.49
N LEU A 76 8.72 14.00 7.28
CA LEU A 76 8.80 14.28 8.71
C LEU A 76 9.78 15.42 8.96
N HIS A 77 9.49 16.22 9.98
CA HIS A 77 10.34 17.32 10.42
C HIS A 77 10.95 16.98 11.78
N GLU A 78 12.11 17.57 12.07
CA GLU A 78 12.68 17.56 13.42
C GLU A 78 11.66 18.20 14.38
N HIS A 79 11.06 17.38 15.24
CA HIS A 79 10.00 17.79 16.16
C HIS A 79 9.95 16.86 17.38
N PRO A 80 9.60 17.34 18.59
CA PRO A 80 9.38 16.48 19.76
C PRO A 80 8.44 15.28 19.55
N PHE A 81 7.48 15.40 18.62
CA PHE A 81 6.59 14.29 18.21
C PHE A 81 7.32 13.16 17.47
N ASN A 82 8.46 13.46 16.85
CA ASN A 82 9.28 12.52 16.06
C ASN A 82 10.57 12.12 16.80
N LYS A 83 10.73 12.48 18.09
CA LYS A 83 12.00 12.34 18.84
C LYS A 83 12.54 10.91 18.94
N ASP A 84 11.65 9.92 18.85
CA ASP A 84 12.00 8.50 18.96
C ASP A 84 12.27 7.88 17.57
N LEU A 85 12.19 8.69 16.50
CA LEU A 85 12.49 8.31 15.13
C LEU A 85 13.85 8.88 14.71
N VAL A 86 14.60 8.11 13.93
CA VAL A 86 15.69 8.66 13.12
C VAL A 86 15.07 9.18 11.83
N VAL A 87 14.64 10.44 11.82
CA VAL A 87 13.88 11.03 10.69
C VAL A 87 14.56 10.82 9.34
N SER A 88 15.89 10.87 9.28
CA SER A 88 16.66 10.64 8.05
C SER A 88 16.61 9.21 7.51
N GLU A 89 16.20 8.24 8.33
CA GLU A 89 16.04 6.83 7.95
C GLU A 89 14.60 6.47 7.57
N VAL A 90 13.66 7.43 7.69
CA VAL A 90 12.28 7.23 7.26
C VAL A 90 12.18 7.47 5.76
N TYR A 91 11.75 6.44 5.03
CA TYR A 91 11.47 6.56 3.59
C TYR A 91 10.36 7.57 3.34
N ASP A 92 10.60 8.44 2.37
CA ASP A 92 9.71 9.52 2.00
C ASP A 92 8.59 9.08 1.04
N VAL A 93 8.64 7.83 0.56
CA VAL A 93 7.60 7.17 -0.24
C VAL A 93 7.10 5.92 0.51
N PRO A 94 6.31 6.08 1.59
CA PRO A 94 6.16 5.01 2.58
C PRO A 94 4.95 4.10 2.35
N PHE A 95 4.07 4.42 1.41
CA PHE A 95 2.85 3.66 1.18
C PHE A 95 2.75 3.24 -0.29
N ARG A 96 2.44 1.96 -0.48
CA ARG A 96 1.93 1.38 -1.72
C ARG A 96 0.68 0.61 -1.31
N GLU A 97 -0.46 0.97 -1.88
CA GLU A 97 -1.72 0.33 -1.53
C GLU A 97 -2.32 -0.33 -2.77
N ILE A 98 -2.59 -1.63 -2.68
CA ILE A 98 -3.31 -2.34 -3.72
C ILE A 98 -4.72 -2.58 -3.22
N TRP A 99 -5.68 -1.99 -3.92
CA TRP A 99 -7.10 -2.20 -3.66
C TRP A 99 -7.71 -3.03 -4.78
N MET A 100 -8.61 -3.95 -4.43
CA MET A 100 -9.41 -4.70 -5.39
C MET A 100 -10.88 -4.67 -4.96
N ARG A 101 -11.79 -4.46 -5.91
CA ARG A 101 -13.24 -4.44 -5.66
C ARG A 101 -13.99 -5.15 -6.77
N ASN A 102 -15.27 -5.46 -6.49
CA ASN A 102 -16.19 -6.08 -7.45
C ASN A 102 -15.62 -7.35 -8.11
N GLY A 103 -14.83 -8.10 -7.36
CA GLY A 103 -14.03 -9.20 -7.87
C GLY A 103 -14.51 -10.59 -7.49
N ALA A 104 -13.91 -11.60 -8.12
CA ALA A 104 -14.06 -13.00 -7.81
C ALA A 104 -12.68 -13.64 -7.61
N GLN A 105 -12.56 -14.47 -6.58
CA GLN A 105 -11.39 -15.31 -6.35
C GLN A 105 -11.79 -16.77 -6.55
N THR A 106 -11.13 -17.42 -7.50
CA THR A 106 -11.40 -18.82 -7.85
C THR A 106 -10.17 -19.68 -7.56
N PHE A 107 -10.38 -20.75 -6.81
CA PHE A 107 -9.36 -21.76 -6.54
C PHE A 107 -9.60 -22.95 -7.46
N GLN A 108 -8.63 -23.24 -8.33
CA GLN A 108 -8.70 -24.44 -9.17
C GLN A 108 -8.40 -25.69 -8.36
N PRO A 109 -8.92 -26.87 -8.77
CA PRO A 109 -8.57 -28.14 -8.16
C PRO A 109 -7.06 -28.36 -8.08
N LEU A 110 -6.65 -29.08 -7.05
CA LEU A 110 -5.25 -29.36 -6.80
C LEU A 110 -4.64 -30.26 -7.88
N ILE A 111 -3.49 -29.86 -8.40
CA ILE A 111 -2.70 -30.64 -9.36
C ILE A 111 -1.52 -31.26 -8.60
N GLN A 112 -1.41 -32.59 -8.57
CA GLN A 112 -0.18 -33.23 -8.09
C GLN A 112 0.90 -33.11 -9.16
N LEU A 113 2.06 -32.57 -8.78
CA LEU A 113 3.21 -32.44 -9.66
C LEU A 113 3.97 -33.78 -9.67
N GLU A 114 4.34 -34.24 -10.86
CA GLU A 114 5.28 -35.36 -10.99
C GLU A 114 6.65 -34.91 -10.44
N THR A 115 7.20 -35.72 -9.55
CA THR A 115 8.58 -35.55 -9.09
C THR A 115 9.51 -36.17 -10.13
N ALA A 116 10.44 -35.37 -10.65
CA ALA A 116 11.49 -35.84 -11.55
C ALA A 116 12.43 -36.84 -10.86
#